data_AF-A0A443RWI8-F1
#
_entry.id   AF-A0A443RWI8-F1
#
_cell.length_a   1.000
_cell.length_b   1.000
_cell.length_c   1.000
_cell.angle_alpha   90.00
_cell.angle_beta   90.00
_cell.angle_gamma   90.00
#
_symmetry.space_group_name_H-M   'P 1'
#
loop_
_entity.id
_entity.type
_entity.pdbx_description
1 polymer ?
#
loop_
_entity_poly.entity_id
_entity_poly.type
_entity_poly.pdbx_seq_one_letter_code
_entity_poly.pdbx_strand_id
1 'polypeptide(L)'
;MIIVDDHIHEILEKWDQIDDEIWGKIIYMERNRRIAKAYARAPVLTINGSEDGFDGFKIGVNGFETSVNDAMVKRVKRHIGQV
;
A
#
# COMPACT_ATOMS: atom_id res chain seq x y z
N MET A 1 2.32 -16.51 -11.06
CA MET A 1 1.15 -15.72 -11.47
C MET A 1 0.02 -16.11 -10.52
N ILE A 2 0.01 -15.57 -9.28
CA ILE A 2 -0.90 -16.00 -8.18
C ILE A 2 -1.33 -14.77 -7.33
N ILE A 3 -0.41 -13.83 -7.07
CA ILE A 3 -0.65 -12.66 -6.18
C ILE A 3 -1.85 -11.80 -6.61
N VAL A 4 -2.03 -11.55 -7.91
CA VAL A 4 -3.11 -10.70 -8.41
C VAL A 4 -4.47 -11.39 -8.22
N ASP A 5 -4.56 -12.67 -8.57
CA ASP A 5 -5.81 -13.43 -8.50
C ASP A 5 -6.28 -13.61 -7.05
N ASP A 6 -5.35 -13.83 -6.11
CA ASP A 6 -5.66 -13.87 -4.67
C ASP A 6 -6.25 -12.55 -4.17
N HIS A 7 -5.73 -11.42 -4.65
CA HIS A 7 -6.21 -10.10 -4.26
C HIS A 7 -7.54 -9.71 -4.87
N ILE A 8 -7.81 -10.18 -6.09
CA ILE A 8 -9.11 -10.04 -6.75
C ILE A 8 -10.15 -10.91 -6.01
N HIS A 9 -9.84 -12.18 -5.74
CA HIS A 9 -10.73 -13.06 -4.98
C HIS A 9 -11.05 -12.47 -3.60
N GLU A 10 -10.05 -11.95 -2.87
CA GLU A 10 -10.28 -11.30 -1.58
C GLU A 10 -11.27 -10.11 -1.67
N ILE A 11 -11.27 -9.36 -2.78
CA ILE A 11 -12.23 -8.27 -3.00
C ILE A 11 -13.62 -8.82 -3.30
N LEU A 12 -13.71 -9.83 -4.18
CA LEU A 12 -14.99 -10.43 -4.58
C LEU A 12 -15.71 -11.10 -3.41
N GLU A 13 -14.97 -11.80 -2.54
CA GLU A 13 -15.53 -12.43 -1.33
C GLU A 13 -16.11 -11.41 -0.34
N LYS A 14 -15.58 -10.19 -0.33
CA LYS A 14 -15.96 -9.12 0.60
C LYS A 14 -16.80 -8.03 -0.05
N TRP A 15 -17.25 -8.24 -1.29
CA TRP A 15 -17.85 -7.20 -2.12
C TRP A 15 -18.95 -6.44 -1.38
N ASP A 16 -19.90 -7.16 -0.78
CA ASP A 16 -21.05 -6.56 -0.08
C ASP A 16 -20.70 -5.91 1.27
N GLN A 17 -19.46 -6.11 1.77
CA GLN A 17 -18.95 -5.53 3.01
C GLN A 17 -18.03 -4.33 2.76
N ILE A 18 -17.66 -4.07 1.50
CA ILE A 18 -16.85 -2.93 1.12
C ILE A 18 -17.77 -1.70 1.05
N ASP A 19 -17.38 -0.67 1.79
CA ASP A 19 -18.00 0.65 1.79
C ASP A 19 -17.98 1.25 0.37
N ASP A 20 -19.10 1.80 -0.08
CA ASP A 20 -19.29 2.30 -1.44
C ASP A 20 -18.45 3.55 -1.74
N GLU A 21 -17.96 4.25 -0.71
CA GLU A 21 -16.98 5.34 -0.87
C GLU A 21 -15.57 4.84 -1.22
N ILE A 22 -15.29 3.54 -1.08
CA ILE A 22 -13.98 2.98 -1.42
C ILE A 22 -13.88 2.72 -2.92
N TRP A 23 -13.02 3.47 -3.59
CA TRP A 23 -12.80 3.32 -5.05
C TRP A 23 -11.54 2.53 -5.39
N GLY A 24 -10.66 2.26 -4.42
CA GLY A 24 -9.39 1.59 -4.69
C GLY A 24 -8.81 0.84 -3.50
N LYS A 25 -8.11 -0.26 -3.78
CA LYS A 25 -7.28 -1.00 -2.81
C LYS A 25 -5.83 -0.95 -3.23
N ILE A 26 -5.00 -0.32 -2.40
CA ILE A 26 -3.57 -0.16 -2.62
C ILE A 26 -2.85 -1.22 -1.79
N ILE A 27 -1.90 -1.92 -2.41
CA ILE A 27 -1.11 -2.96 -1.77
C ILE A 27 0.36 -2.59 -1.94
N TYR A 28 1.00 -2.18 -0.84
CA TYR A 28 2.43 -1.87 -0.84
C TYR A 28 3.24 -3.15 -0.67
N MET A 29 4.15 -3.38 -1.60
CA MET A 29 4.99 -4.58 -1.68
C MET A 29 6.46 -4.19 -1.62
N GLU A 30 7.24 -4.93 -0.83
CA GLU A 30 8.70 -4.91 -0.89
C GLU A 30 9.15 -6.28 -1.41
N ARG A 31 9.79 -6.30 -2.59
CA ARG A 31 10.10 -7.54 -3.31
C ARG A 31 8.83 -8.38 -3.55
N ASN A 32 8.78 -9.59 -3.01
CA ASN A 32 7.65 -10.52 -3.07
C ASN A 32 6.82 -10.53 -1.78
N ARG A 33 7.01 -9.57 -0.87
CA ARG A 33 6.30 -9.48 0.41
C ARG A 33 5.33 -8.32 0.41
N ARG A 34 4.10 -8.59 0.86
CA ARG A 34 3.11 -7.57 1.15
C ARG A 34 3.41 -6.94 2.50
N ILE A 35 3.62 -5.63 2.50
CA ILE A 35 3.95 -4.86 3.70
C ILE A 35 2.71 -4.17 4.27
N ALA A 36 1.87 -3.58 3.41
CA ALA A 36 0.66 -2.89 3.84
C ALA A 36 -0.50 -3.03 2.84
N LYS A 37 -1.73 -2.81 3.33
CA LYS A 37 -2.95 -2.64 2.53
C LYS A 37 -3.61 -1.34 2.95
N ALA A 38 -4.08 -0.55 1.99
CA ALA A 38 -4.85 0.66 2.23
C ALA A 38 -6.08 0.70 1.31
N TYR A 39 -7.18 1.25 1.81
CA TYR A 39 -8.41 1.46 1.03
C TYR A 39 -8.56 2.95 0.77
N ALA A 40 -8.60 3.33 -0.50
CA ALA A 40 -8.74 4.71 -0.93
C ALA A 40 -10.21 5.13 -0.87
N ARG A 41 -10.49 6.12 -0.04
CA ARG A 41 -11.79 6.82 0.05
C ARG A 41 -11.70 8.24 -0.50
N ALA A 42 -10.62 8.94 -0.18
CA ALA A 42 -10.37 10.29 -0.69
C ALA A 42 -10.25 10.27 -2.23
N PRO A 43 -10.83 11.26 -2.95
CA PRO A 43 -10.76 11.31 -4.42
C PRO A 43 -9.32 11.38 -4.95
N VAL A 44 -8.41 11.92 -4.15
CA VAL A 44 -6.98 12.00 -4.45
C VAL A 44 -6.23 11.34 -3.31
N LEU A 45 -5.33 10.42 -3.68
CA LEU A 45 -4.44 9.72 -2.77
C LEU A 45 -3.00 10.01 -3.17
N THR A 46 -2.20 10.56 -2.25
CA THR A 46 -0.78 10.83 -2.46
C THR A 46 0.06 9.66 -1.99
N ILE A 47 1.04 9.22 -2.78
CA ILE A 47 1.99 8.18 -2.36
C ILE A 47 3.39 8.77 -2.44
N ASN A 48 4.10 8.81 -1.31
CA ASN A 48 5.41 9.42 -1.21
C ASN A 48 6.33 8.69 -0.22
N GLY A 49 7.54 9.21 -0.02
CA GLY A 49 8.57 8.65 0.86
C GLY A 49 8.56 9.23 2.28
N SER A 50 7.45 9.81 2.75
CA SER A 50 7.35 10.25 4.14
C SER A 50 7.24 9.05 5.10
N GLU A 51 7.42 9.31 6.39
CA GLU A 51 7.28 8.33 7.47
C GLU A 51 5.86 8.28 8.05
N ASP A 52 4.89 8.95 7.40
CA ASP A 52 3.54 9.15 7.93
C ASP A 52 2.67 7.87 7.90
N GLY A 53 3.10 6.82 7.20
CA GLY A 53 2.30 5.60 7.05
C GLY A 53 1.05 5.86 6.21
N PHE A 54 -0.15 5.56 6.70
CA PHE A 54 -1.41 5.83 6.00
C PHE A 54 -2.35 6.67 6.88
N ASP A 55 -2.75 7.85 6.37
CA ASP A 55 -3.62 8.80 7.08
C ASP A 55 -5.02 8.97 6.43
N GLY A 56 -5.32 8.23 5.36
CA GLY A 56 -6.56 8.34 4.58
C GLY A 56 -6.43 9.15 3.28
N PHE A 57 -5.43 10.03 3.18
CA PHE A 57 -5.18 10.90 2.02
C PHE A 57 -3.77 10.71 1.44
N LYS A 58 -2.84 10.22 2.26
CA LYS A 58 -1.44 10.02 1.95
C LYS A 58 -0.96 8.66 2.41
N ILE A 59 -0.08 8.05 1.62
CA ILE A 59 0.69 6.85 1.94
C ILE A 59 2.18 7.21 1.93
N GLY A 60 2.75 7.39 3.12
CA GLY A 60 4.19 7.51 3.36
C GLY A 60 4.83 6.13 3.48
N VAL A 61 5.48 5.64 2.43
CA VAL A 61 5.97 4.25 2.36
C VAL A 61 7.11 3.94 3.33
N ASN A 62 7.78 4.98 3.86
CA ASN A 62 8.83 4.82 4.86
C ASN A 62 8.27 4.61 6.28
N GLY A 63 6.99 4.93 6.50
CA GLY A 63 6.32 4.70 7.77
C GLY A 63 5.92 3.24 8.03
N PHE A 64 6.03 2.37 7.04
CA PHE A 64 5.79 0.93 7.22
C PHE A 64 7.07 0.20 7.59
N GLU A 65 7.02 -0.53 8.71
CA GLU A 65 8.08 -1.43 9.13
C GLU A 65 8.09 -2.72 8.30
N THR A 66 9.29 -3.23 8.05
CA THR A 66 9.52 -4.51 7.37
C THR A 66 10.38 -5.40 8.27
N SER A 67 10.03 -6.67 8.38
CA SER A 67 10.80 -7.65 9.16
C SER A 67 12.10 -8.08 8.49
N VAL A 68 12.34 -7.63 7.25
CA VAL A 68 13.51 -8.00 6.46
C VAL A 68 14.42 -6.79 6.28
N ASN A 69 15.66 -6.93 6.75
CA ASN A 69 16.69 -5.93 6.53
C ASN A 69 17.29 -6.07 5.11
N ASP A 70 16.57 -5.61 4.08
CA ASP A 70 17.08 -5.55 2.69
C ASP A 70 17.73 -4.18 2.41
N ALA A 71 19.06 -4.18 2.23
CA ALA A 71 19.84 -2.98 1.98
C ALA A 71 19.47 -2.25 0.68
N MET A 72 19.05 -3.00 -0.34
CA MET A 72 18.64 -2.42 -1.63
C MET A 72 17.25 -1.79 -1.53
N VAL A 73 16.32 -2.41 -0.82
CA VAL A 73 15.01 -1.80 -0.51
C VAL A 73 15.22 -0.49 0.23
N LYS A 74 16.05 -0.48 1.29
CA LYS A 74 16.40 0.75 2.03
C LYS A 74 17.06 1.82 1.16
N ARG A 75 17.84 1.42 0.16
CA ARG A 75 18.45 2.36 -0.79
C ARG A 75 17.39 2.94 -1.73
N VAL A 76 16.51 2.12 -2.31
CA VAL A 76 15.46 2.59 -3.23
C VAL A 76 14.45 3.49 -2.52
N LYS A 77 14.01 3.11 -1.31
CA LYS A 77 13.08 3.90 -0.48
C LYS A 77 13.54 5.33 -0.23
N ARG A 78 14.85 5.56 -0.10
CA ARG A 78 15.47 6.90 0.04
C ARG A 78 15.36 7.80 -1.20
N HIS A 79 15.06 7.23 -2.37
CA HIS A 79 14.87 7.99 -3.61
C HIS A 79 13.40 8.34 -3.87
N ILE A 80 12.48 7.82 -3.03
CA ILE A 80 11.06 8.18 -3.12
C ILE A 80 10.93 9.55 -2.45
N GLY A 81 10.64 10.59 -3.24
CA GLY A 81 10.52 11.98 -2.76
C GLY A 81 9.42 12.15 -1.71
N GLN A 82 9.46 13.26 -0.95
CA GLN A 82 8.56 13.51 0.19
C GLN A 82 7.45 14.53 -0.07
N VAL A 83 7.19 14.88 -1.34
CA VAL A 83 6.23 15.95 -1.70
C VAL A 83 4.84 15.65 -1.15
#